data_AF-A0A6L7CKN3-F1
#
_entry.id   AF-A0A6L7CKN3-F1
#
_cell.length_a   1.000
_cell.length_b   1.000
_cell.length_c   1.000
_cell.angle_alpha   90.00
_cell.angle_beta   90.00
_cell.angle_gamma   90.00
#
_symmetry.space_group_name_H-M   'P 1'
#
loop_
_entity.id
_entity.type
_entity.pdbx_description
1 polymer ?
#
loop_
_entity_poly.entity_id
_entity_poly.type
_entity_poly.pdbx_seq_one_letter_code
_entity_poly.pdbx_strand_id
1 'polypeptide(L)'
;NGLLNDALAPVSERWPGRLTVDELHPPIPGYECPPNHQLVEVVEKLLGAKTEVVNYCTEAPFIQTLCPTLVLGPGSINQAHQPDEYLETRFIKPTRELIIQVIHHFCWH
;
A
#
# COMPACT_ATOMS: atom_id res chain seq x y z
N ASN A 1 -13.26 1.61 -15.12
CA ASN A 1 -14.57 2.18 -15.52
C ASN A 1 -15.80 1.29 -15.40
N GLY A 2 -15.70 -0.04 -15.25
CA GLY A 2 -16.90 -0.91 -15.19
C GLY A 2 -17.90 -0.51 -14.09
N LEU A 3 -17.46 -0.51 -12.83
CA LEU A 3 -18.32 -0.20 -11.68
C LEU A 3 -18.94 1.22 -11.71
N LEU A 4 -18.18 2.21 -12.21
CA LEU A 4 -18.66 3.59 -12.33
C LEU A 4 -19.75 3.70 -13.41
N ASN A 5 -19.53 3.06 -14.56
CA ASN A 5 -20.51 3.03 -15.64
C ASN A 5 -21.79 2.29 -15.22
N ASP A 6 -21.65 1.18 -14.47
CA ASP A 6 -22.79 0.44 -13.92
C ASP A 6 -23.59 1.30 -12.94
N ALA A 7 -22.92 2.02 -12.04
CA ALA A 7 -23.57 2.94 -11.10
C ALA A 7 -24.28 4.12 -11.80
N LEU A 8 -23.75 4.57 -12.95
CA LEU A 8 -24.30 5.69 -13.72
C LEU A 8 -25.32 5.26 -14.79
N ALA A 9 -25.56 3.96 -14.97
CA ALA A 9 -26.50 3.45 -15.98
C ALA A 9 -27.89 4.11 -15.92
N PRO A 10 -28.53 4.30 -14.74
CA PRO A 10 -29.84 4.95 -14.67
C PRO A 10 -29.85 6.41 -15.18
N VAL A 11 -28.72 7.12 -15.02
CA VAL A 11 -28.56 8.51 -15.49
C VAL A 11 -28.37 8.52 -17.00
N SER A 12 -27.50 7.65 -17.50
CA SER A 12 -27.21 7.50 -18.94
C SER A 12 -28.46 7.11 -19.74
N GLU A 13 -29.28 6.20 -19.20
CA GLU A 13 -30.54 5.77 -19.82
C GLU A 13 -31.59 6.89 -19.85
N ARG A 14 -31.70 7.64 -18.75
CA ARG A 14 -32.68 8.74 -18.64
C ARG A 14 -32.32 9.94 -19.52
N TRP A 15 -31.04 10.22 -19.73
CA TRP A 15 -30.55 11.35 -20.53
C TRP A 15 -29.43 10.94 -21.51
N PRO A 16 -29.78 10.28 -22.63
CA PRO A 16 -28.80 9.80 -23.60
C PRO A 16 -27.90 10.92 -24.13
N GLY A 17 -26.58 10.68 -24.14
CA GLY A 17 -25.59 11.62 -24.68
C GLY A 17 -25.30 12.85 -23.81
N ARG A 18 -25.81 12.91 -22.57
CA ARG A 18 -25.58 14.03 -21.64
C ARG A 18 -24.53 13.77 -20.57
N LEU A 19 -23.98 12.56 -20.51
CA LEU A 19 -22.90 12.16 -19.62
C LEU A 19 -21.68 11.76 -20.45
N THR A 20 -20.51 12.25 -20.05
CA THR A 20 -19.22 11.83 -20.58
C THR A 20 -18.35 11.45 -19.38
N VAL A 21 -17.68 10.30 -19.48
CA VAL A 21 -16.82 9.77 -18.43
C VAL A 21 -15.45 9.53 -19.06
N ASP A 22 -14.47 10.29 -18.58
CA ASP A 22 -13.08 10.20 -19.04
C ASP A 22 -12.16 9.97 -17.84
N GLU A 23 -11.16 9.12 -18.00
CA GLU A 23 -10.10 8.96 -16.99
C GLU A 23 -9.11 10.12 -17.10
N LEU A 24 -8.88 10.85 -16.00
CA LEU A 24 -7.89 11.93 -15.97
C LEU A 24 -6.45 11.42 -15.97
N HIS A 25 -6.24 10.23 -15.40
CA HIS A 25 -4.94 9.56 -15.35
C HIS A 25 -5.16 8.04 -15.27
N PRO A 26 -4.18 7.22 -15.69
CA PRO A 26 -4.22 5.79 -15.46
C PRO A 26 -4.37 5.47 -13.96
N PRO A 27 -5.04 4.37 -13.59
CA PRO A 27 -5.09 3.92 -12.21
C PRO A 27 -3.70 3.46 -11.74
N ILE A 28 -3.43 3.60 -10.45
CA ILE A 28 -2.26 2.97 -9.83
C ILE A 28 -2.50 1.46 -9.81
N PRO A 29 -1.61 0.63 -10.38
CA PRO A 29 -1.81 -0.81 -10.39
C PRO A 29 -1.72 -1.37 -8.96
N GLY A 30 -2.52 -2.39 -8.68
CA GLY A 30 -2.29 -3.22 -7.49
C GLY A 30 -0.94 -3.94 -7.60
N TYR A 31 -0.33 -4.25 -6.46
CA TYR A 31 0.92 -4.99 -6.42
C TYR A 31 0.93 -5.98 -5.25
N GLU A 32 1.75 -7.00 -5.38
CA GLU A 32 2.06 -7.95 -4.32
C GLU A 32 3.54 -8.37 -4.46
N CYS A 33 4.28 -8.36 -3.35
CA CYS A 33 5.54 -9.09 -3.28
C CYS A 33 5.20 -10.56 -3.02
N PRO A 34 5.74 -11.53 -3.78
CA PRO A 34 5.34 -12.93 -3.64
C PRO A 34 5.41 -13.38 -2.18
N PRO A 35 4.36 -13.98 -1.60
CA PRO A 35 4.31 -14.31 -0.17
C PRO A 35 5.43 -15.27 0.30
N ASN A 36 6.01 -16.04 -0.62
CA ASN A 36 7.13 -16.95 -0.39
C ASN A 36 8.50 -16.34 -0.75
N HIS A 37 8.56 -15.03 -1.00
CA HIS A 37 9.82 -14.35 -1.29
C HIS A 37 10.63 -14.19 0.01
N GLN A 38 11.95 -14.37 -0.06
CA GLN A 38 12.86 -14.28 1.10
C GLN A 38 12.69 -12.96 1.90
N LEU A 39 12.45 -11.85 1.19
CA LEU A 39 12.16 -10.55 1.80
C LEU A 39 10.96 -10.62 2.77
N VAL A 40 9.86 -11.26 2.35
CA VAL A 40 8.66 -11.44 3.17
C VAL A 40 8.98 -12.31 4.38
N GLU A 41 9.59 -13.47 4.18
CA GLU A 41 9.90 -14.40 5.26
C GLU A 41 10.78 -13.79 6.35
N VAL A 42 11.82 -13.02 5.95
CA VAL A 42 12.71 -12.35 6.90
C VAL A 42 11.98 -11.26 7.66
N VAL A 43 11.23 -10.39 6.97
CA VAL A 43 10.53 -9.27 7.60
C VAL A 43 9.45 -9.76 8.56
N GLU A 44 8.66 -10.76 8.16
CA GLU A 44 7.65 -11.37 9.03
C GLU A 44 8.28 -12.01 10.28
N LYS A 45 9.42 -12.69 10.13
CA LYS A 45 10.15 -13.30 11.25
C LYS A 45 10.68 -12.25 12.22
N LEU A 46 11.22 -11.13 11.73
CA LEU A 46 11.72 -10.05 12.58
C LEU A 46 10.58 -9.30 13.29
N LEU A 47 9.45 -9.11 12.61
CA LEU A 47 8.25 -8.46 13.18
C LEU A 47 7.46 -9.36 14.13
N GLY A 48 7.50 -10.68 13.94
CA GLY A 48 6.58 -11.61 14.60
C GLY A 48 5.13 -11.45 14.13
N ALA A 49 4.91 -10.87 12.95
CA ALA A 49 3.60 -10.59 12.37
C ALA A 49 3.59 -10.96 10.88
N LYS A 50 2.40 -11.33 10.37
CA LYS A 50 2.21 -11.64 8.96
C LYS A 50 1.99 -10.36 8.14
N THR A 51 2.43 -10.38 6.88
CA THR A 51 2.11 -9.30 5.94
C THR A 51 0.62 -9.29 5.62
N GLU A 52 0.06 -8.11 5.40
CA GLU A 52 -1.35 -7.91 5.08
C GLU A 52 -1.51 -7.08 3.81
N VAL A 53 -2.66 -7.24 3.15
CA VAL A 53 -3.05 -6.43 1.98
C VAL A 53 -3.90 -5.27 2.46
N VAL A 54 -3.59 -4.08 1.95
CA VAL A 54 -4.24 -2.83 2.34
C VAL A 54 -4.82 -2.11 1.12
N ASN A 55 -5.96 -1.44 1.30
CA ASN A 55 -6.68 -0.78 0.21
C ASN A 55 -6.31 0.71 0.10
N TYR A 56 -5.01 1.00 -0.01
CA TYR A 56 -4.51 2.33 -0.32
C TYR A 56 -3.32 2.25 -1.27
N CYS A 57 -3.11 3.32 -2.03
CA CYS A 57 -2.04 3.39 -3.01
C CYS A 57 -0.71 3.80 -2.35
N THR A 58 0.38 3.31 -2.91
CA THR A 58 1.77 3.74 -2.65
C THR A 58 2.54 3.69 -3.97
N GLU A 59 3.82 4.04 -3.95
CA GLU A 59 4.74 3.94 -5.07
C GLU A 59 5.26 2.51 -5.30
N ALA A 60 4.98 1.60 -4.38
CA ALA A 60 5.47 0.23 -4.40
C ALA A 60 5.19 -0.55 -5.70
N PRO A 61 4.04 -0.42 -6.38
CA PRO A 61 3.80 -1.07 -7.67
C PRO A 61 4.83 -0.68 -8.74
N PHE A 62 5.34 0.56 -8.71
CA PHE A 62 6.34 1.03 -9.66
C PHE A 62 7.74 0.59 -9.27
N ILE A 63 8.08 0.60 -7.98
CA ILE A 63 9.39 0.11 -7.49
C ILE A 63 9.52 -1.40 -7.68
N GLN A 64 8.40 -2.14 -7.57
CA GLN A 64 8.35 -3.59 -7.74
C GLN A 64 8.82 -4.06 -9.13
N THR A 65 8.79 -3.19 -10.15
CA THR A 65 9.32 -3.52 -11.49
C THR A 65 10.86 -3.58 -11.51
N LEU A 66 11.51 -3.04 -10.48
CA LEU A 66 12.96 -3.07 -10.30
C LEU A 66 13.38 -4.14 -9.29
N CYS A 67 12.61 -4.35 -8.21
CA CYS A 67 12.98 -5.27 -7.12
C CYS A 67 11.82 -5.70 -6.20
N PRO A 68 11.95 -6.81 -5.45
CA PRO A 68 10.99 -7.20 -4.41
C PRO A 68 10.73 -6.07 -3.41
N THR A 69 9.46 -5.69 -3.22
CA THR A 69 9.08 -4.47 -2.50
C THR A 69 8.05 -4.75 -1.41
N LEU A 70 8.29 -4.28 -0.19
CA LEU A 70 7.30 -4.27 0.89
C LEU A 70 7.10 -2.84 1.39
N VAL A 71 5.88 -2.51 1.80
CA VAL A 71 5.58 -1.28 2.53
C VAL A 71 5.58 -1.58 4.02
N LEU A 72 6.40 -0.87 4.78
CA LEU A 72 6.60 -1.06 6.20
C LEU A 72 6.92 0.28 6.86
N GLY A 73 6.21 0.60 7.94
CA GLY A 73 6.42 1.86 8.67
C GLY A 73 5.81 1.83 10.07
N PRO A 74 6.18 2.80 10.93
CA PRO A 74 5.63 2.94 12.27
C PRO A 74 4.22 3.57 12.21
N GLY A 75 3.43 3.36 13.25
CA GLY A 75 2.16 4.06 13.44
C GLY A 75 0.93 3.21 13.20
N SER A 76 -0.18 3.86 12.89
CA SER A 76 -1.47 3.22 12.65
C SER A 76 -2.19 3.90 11.50
N ILE A 77 -2.76 3.10 10.61
CA ILE A 77 -3.60 3.61 9.51
C ILE A 77 -4.82 4.37 10.04
N ASN A 78 -5.28 4.05 11.25
CA ASN A 78 -6.40 4.76 11.89
C ASN A 78 -6.06 6.22 12.26
N GLN A 79 -4.77 6.58 12.30
CA GLN A 79 -4.32 7.95 12.59
C GLN A 79 -3.89 8.71 11.32
N ALA A 80 -3.55 8.00 10.25
CA ALA A 80 -3.15 8.63 8.99
C ALA A 80 -4.29 9.47 8.39
N HIS A 81 -3.96 10.65 7.85
CA HIS A 81 -4.92 11.59 7.24
C HIS A 81 -6.08 12.02 8.16
N GLN A 82 -5.93 11.86 9.48
CA GLN A 82 -6.86 12.42 10.45
C GLN A 82 -6.42 13.82 10.86
N PRO A 83 -7.34 14.69 11.34
CA PRO A 83 -6.96 15.90 12.05
C PRO A 83 -5.98 15.59 13.19
N ASP A 84 -5.04 16.50 13.43
CA ASP A 84 -3.99 16.33 14.44
C ASP A 84 -3.19 15.03 14.28
N GLU A 85 -2.88 14.62 13.04
CA GLU A 85 -2.05 13.46 12.74
C GLU A 85 -0.76 13.44 13.58
N TYR A 86 -0.49 12.30 14.22
CA TYR A 86 0.69 12.11 15.07
C TYR A 86 1.18 10.67 15.01
N LEU A 87 2.44 10.49 15.42
CA LEU A 87 3.01 9.18 15.68
C LEU A 87 3.19 8.97 17.18
N GLU A 88 2.54 7.95 17.74
CA GLU A 88 2.79 7.59 19.13
C GLU A 88 4.26 7.21 19.33
N THR A 89 4.88 7.77 20.37
CA THR A 89 6.31 7.55 20.66
C THR A 89 6.64 6.08 20.92
N ARG A 90 5.65 5.26 21.31
CA ARG A 90 5.79 3.80 21.46
C ARG A 90 6.21 3.09 20.16
N PHE A 91 5.90 3.65 18.98
CA PHE A 91 6.30 3.07 17.70
C PHE A 91 7.76 3.38 17.34
N ILE A 92 8.37 4.43 17.90
CA ILE A 92 9.69 4.90 17.47
C ILE A 92 10.79 3.87 17.72
N LYS A 93 10.93 3.40 18.97
CA LYS A 93 12.03 2.49 19.33
C LYS A 93 11.93 1.14 18.61
N PRO A 94 10.78 0.43 18.61
CA PRO A 94 10.67 -0.86 17.94
C PRO A 94 10.90 -0.77 16.43
N THR A 95 10.36 0.25 15.76
CA THR A 95 10.57 0.41 14.32
C THR A 95 12.02 0.73 13.98
N ARG A 96 12.70 1.55 14.79
CA ARG A 96 14.13 1.80 14.61
C ARG A 96 14.95 0.52 14.74
N GLU A 97 14.66 -0.30 15.75
CA GLU A 97 15.31 -1.60 15.96
C GLU A 97 15.07 -2.56 14.80
N LEU A 98 13.83 -2.63 14.31
CA LEU A 98 13.47 -3.43 13.14
C LEU A 98 14.22 -3.01 11.88
N ILE A 99 14.25 -1.70 11.57
CA ILE A 99 14.97 -1.20 10.39
C ILE A 99 16.46 -1.55 10.48
N ILE A 100 17.06 -1.40 11.66
CA ILE A 100 18.45 -1.82 11.91
C ILE A 100 18.63 -3.31 11.64
N GLN A 101 17.75 -4.17 12.15
CA GLN A 101 17.81 -5.62 11.93
C GLN A 101 17.67 -6.00 10.45
N VAL A 102 16.76 -5.35 9.71
CA VAL A 102 16.57 -5.55 8.27
C VAL A 102 17.84 -5.16 7.50
N ILE A 103 18.41 -3.98 7.78
CA ILE A 103 19.66 -3.54 7.15
C ILE A 103 20.81 -4.49 7.48
N HIS A 104 20.95 -4.92 8.74
CA HIS A 104 21.96 -5.91 9.14
C HIS A 104 21.78 -7.24 8.42
N HIS A 105 20.56 -7.73 8.24
CA HIS A 105 20.33 -9.00 7.56
C HIS A 105 20.72 -8.95 6.07
N PHE A 106 20.38 -7.87 5.37
CA PHE A 106 20.52 -7.80 3.91
C PHE A 106 21.78 -7.07 3.41
N CYS A 107 22.37 -6.18 4.21
CA CYS A 107 23.47 -5.32 3.77
C CYS A 107 24.79 -5.60 4.48
N TRP A 108 24.77 -6.31 5.61
CA TRP A 108 25.98 -6.73 6.29
C TRP A 108 26.29 -8.19 5.96
N HIS A 109 27.40 -8.37 5.26
CA HIS A 109 28.11 -9.63 5.06
C HIS A 109 29.53 -9.46 5.60
#